data_AF-A0A5C5UHG4-F1
#
_entry.id   AF-A0A5C5UHG4-F1
#
_cell.length_a   1.000
_cell.length_b   1.000
_cell.length_c   1.000
_cell.angle_alpha   90.00
_cell.angle_beta   90.00
_cell.angle_gamma   90.00
#
_symmetry.space_group_name_H-M   'P 1'
#
loop_
_entity.id
_entity.type
_entity.pdbx_description
1 polymer ?
#
loop_
_entity_poly.entity_id
_entity_poly.type
_entity_poly.pdbx_seq_one_letter_code
_entity_poly.pdbx_strand_id
1 'polypeptide(L)'
;MTQHSNEELRLINQLLLAIFLVTDFGYFLFLNHPVFPWFALAGSAVGLTIIVYCWSGTKYWLFNTILLLSTVVFSVVYNFNVIL
;
A
#
# COMPACT_ATOMS: atom_id res chain seq x y z
N MET A 1 9.42 28.83 -4.58
CA MET A 1 9.81 27.44 -4.89
C MET A 1 9.41 27.15 -6.33
N THR A 2 10.30 26.56 -7.13
CA THR A 2 10.04 26.28 -8.56
C THR A 2 8.96 25.20 -8.67
N GLN A 3 8.03 25.33 -9.63
CA GLN A 3 6.92 24.36 -9.81
C GLN A 3 7.41 22.91 -9.94
N HIS A 4 8.56 22.73 -10.59
CA HIS A 4 9.14 21.42 -10.85
C HIS A 4 9.53 20.68 -9.56
N SER A 5 10.03 21.39 -8.54
CA SER A 5 10.43 20.78 -7.26
C SER A 5 9.22 20.29 -6.46
N ASN A 6 8.08 20.99 -6.54
CA ASN A 6 6.85 20.60 -5.84
C ASN A 6 6.20 19.35 -6.43
N GLU A 7 6.36 19.10 -7.73
CA GLU A 7 5.80 17.90 -8.39
C GLU A 7 6.57 16.64 -7.97
N GLU A 8 7.90 16.70 -7.97
CA GLU A 8 8.78 15.61 -7.51
C GLU A 8 8.51 15.25 -6.03
N LEU A 9 8.42 16.26 -5.16
CA LEU A 9 8.10 16.08 -3.75
C LEU A 9 6.73 15.42 -3.55
N ARG A 10 5.75 15.75 -4.40
CA ARG A 10 4.42 15.12 -4.35
C ARG A 10 4.48 13.64 -4.71
N LEU A 11 5.29 13.25 -5.71
CA LEU A 11 5.46 11.86 -6.10
C LEU A 11 6.15 11.05 -5.02
N ILE A 12 7.23 11.58 -4.45
CA ILE A 12 7.95 10.95 -3.33
C ILE A 12 7.01 10.77 -2.13
N ASN A 13 6.21 11.78 -1.81
CA ASN A 13 5.24 11.69 -0.72
C ASN A 13 4.16 10.63 -0.98
N GLN A 14 3.65 10.53 -2.22
CA GLN A 14 2.70 9.47 -2.60
C GLN A 14 3.32 8.07 -2.43
N LEU A 15 4.57 7.88 -2.86
CA LEU A 15 5.29 6.62 -2.69
C LEU A 15 5.44 6.27 -1.20
N LEU A 16 5.93 7.22 -0.39
CA LEU A 16 6.18 7.01 1.02
C LEU A 16 4.89 6.68 1.79
N LEU A 17 3.81 7.41 1.52
CA LEU A 17 2.50 7.16 2.13
C LEU A 17 1.94 5.77 1.81
N ALA A 18 2.05 5.33 0.54
CA ALA A 18 1.55 4.02 0.14
C ALA A 18 2.32 2.89 0.86
N ILE A 19 3.65 2.97 0.90
CA ILE A 19 4.50 1.96 1.55
C ILE A 19 4.24 1.95 3.06
N PHE A 20 4.19 3.12 3.70
CA PHE A 20 3.93 3.24 5.12
C PHE A 20 2.59 2.58 5.48
N LEU A 21 1.52 2.97 4.80
CA LEU A 21 0.17 2.44 5.07
C LEU A 21 0.08 0.90 4.95
N VAL A 22 0.67 0.32 3.89
CA VAL A 22 0.66 -1.14 3.69
C VAL A 22 1.51 -1.85 4.73
N THR A 23 2.63 -1.27 5.12
CA THR A 23 3.54 -1.86 6.12
C THR A 23 2.89 -1.88 7.50
N ASP A 24 2.35 -0.76 7.96
CA ASP A 24 1.66 -0.66 9.25
C ASP A 24 0.43 -1.58 9.32
N PHE A 25 -0.38 -1.61 8.25
CA PHE A 25 -1.55 -2.49 8.20
C PHE A 25 -1.17 -3.97 8.12
N GLY A 26 -0.14 -4.32 7.34
CA GLY A 26 0.40 -5.68 7.28
C GLY A 26 0.95 -6.15 8.62
N TYR A 27 1.70 -5.29 9.31
CA TYR A 27 2.23 -5.58 10.65
C TYR A 27 1.11 -5.73 11.68
N PHE A 28 0.08 -4.88 11.63
CA PHE A 28 -1.10 -5.02 12.48
C PHE A 28 -1.79 -6.37 12.28
N LEU A 29 -1.98 -6.83 11.03
CA LEU A 29 -2.57 -8.13 10.74
C LEU A 29 -1.70 -9.29 11.25
N PHE A 30 -0.37 -9.17 11.14
CA PHE A 30 0.57 -10.15 11.66
C PHE A 30 0.49 -10.29 13.19
N LEU A 31 0.29 -9.20 13.93
CA LEU A 31 0.19 -9.24 15.40
C LEU A 31 -1.13 -9.80 15.92
N ASN A 32 -2.24 -9.62 15.18
CA ASN A 32 -3.58 -9.96 15.67
C ASN A 32 -4.09 -11.33 15.20
N HIS A 33 -3.40 -11.97 14.26
CA HIS A 33 -3.84 -13.25 13.70
C HIS A 33 -2.72 -14.29 13.73
N PRO A 34 -2.98 -15.51 14.25
CA PRO A 34 -1.99 -16.58 14.31
C PRO A 34 -1.61 -17.12 12.93
N VAL A 35 -2.50 -16.98 11.94
CA VAL A 35 -2.25 -17.28 10.53
C VAL A 35 -2.44 -15.99 9.76
N PHE A 36 -1.44 -15.59 8.97
CA PHE A 36 -1.46 -14.31 8.28
C PHE A 36 -2.63 -14.22 7.28
N PRO A 37 -3.58 -13.28 7.47
CA PRO A 37 -4.78 -13.17 6.64
C PRO A 37 -4.49 -12.36 5.37
N TRP A 38 -3.74 -12.97 4.44
CA TRP A 38 -3.34 -12.36 3.18
C TRP A 38 -4.50 -11.78 2.36
N PHE A 39 -5.67 -12.41 2.41
CA PHE A 39 -6.88 -11.95 1.72
C PHE A 39 -7.43 -10.65 2.33
N ALA A 40 -7.29 -10.45 3.64
CA ALA A 40 -7.70 -9.20 4.29
C ALA A 40 -6.79 -8.03 3.87
N LEU A 41 -5.48 -8.28 3.76
CA LEU A 41 -4.51 -7.31 3.24
C LEU A 41 -4.81 -6.97 1.77
N ALA A 42 -5.06 -7.97 0.93
CA ALA A 42 -5.40 -7.76 -0.48
C ALA A 42 -6.73 -7.01 -0.64
N GLY A 43 -7.76 -7.42 0.12
CA GLY A 43 -9.08 -6.79 0.10
C GLY A 43 -9.04 -5.33 0.55
N SER A 44 -8.28 -5.00 1.60
CA SER A 44 -8.14 -3.62 2.07
C SER A 44 -7.37 -2.75 1.07
N ALA A 45 -6.29 -3.26 0.47
CA ALA A 45 -5.53 -2.54 -0.55
C ALA A 45 -6.35 -2.26 -1.82
N VAL A 46 -7.13 -3.25 -2.28
CA VAL A 46 -8.03 -3.09 -3.42
C VAL A 46 -9.15 -2.10 -3.08
N GLY A 47 -9.77 -2.23 -1.90
CA GLY A 47 -10.82 -1.30 -1.45
C GLY A 47 -10.31 0.15 -1.37
N LEU A 48 -9.12 0.35 -0.78
CA LEU A 48 -8.49 1.67 -0.70
C LEU A 48 -8.16 2.23 -2.08
N THR A 49 -7.66 1.39 -2.99
CA THR A 49 -7.38 1.77 -4.39
C THR A 49 -8.63 2.30 -5.09
N ILE A 50 -9.77 1.63 -4.91
CA ILE A 50 -11.06 2.05 -5.50
C ILE A 50 -11.51 3.38 -4.92
N ILE A 51 -11.41 3.57 -3.61
CA ILE A 51 -11.79 4.83 -2.93
C ILE A 51 -10.93 5.98 -3.44
N VAL A 52 -9.60 5.80 -3.49
CA VAL A 52 -8.66 6.83 -3.95
C VAL A 52 -8.87 7.14 -5.43
N TYR A 53 -9.14 6.13 -6.26
CA TYR A 53 -9.47 6.32 -7.66
C TYR A 53 -10.77 7.10 -7.85
N CYS A 54 -11.82 6.77 -7.07
CA CYS A 54 -13.09 7.48 -7.12
C CYS A 54 -12.98 8.94 -6.64
N TRP A 55 -12.18 9.20 -5.60
CA TRP A 55 -12.00 10.54 -5.05
C TRP A 55 -11.15 11.42 -5.97
N SER A 56 -10.04 10.87 -6.45
CA SER A 56 -8.92 11.65 -6.99
C SER A 56 -8.68 11.44 -8.48
N GLY A 57 -9.49 10.58 -9.12
CA GLY A 57 -9.35 10.20 -10.52
C GLY A 57 -7.96 9.62 -10.81
N THR A 58 -7.39 10.02 -11.95
CA THR A 58 -6.07 9.56 -12.42
C THR A 58 -4.88 10.28 -11.78
N LYS A 59 -5.11 11.31 -10.95
CA LYS A 59 -4.05 12.18 -10.42
C LYS A 59 -3.11 11.48 -9.41
N TYR A 60 -3.57 10.40 -8.79
CA TYR A 60 -2.82 9.64 -7.78
C TYR A 60 -2.59 8.18 -8.22
N TRP A 61 -2.47 7.95 -9.53
CA TRP A 61 -2.28 6.61 -10.07
C TRP A 61 -1.01 5.93 -9.52
N LEU A 62 0.08 6.67 -9.35
CA LEU A 62 1.31 6.17 -8.74
C LEU A 62 1.09 5.60 -7.33
N PHE A 63 0.37 6.32 -6.47
CA PHE A 63 0.02 5.85 -5.12
C PHE A 63 -0.68 4.49 -5.18
N ASN A 64 -1.69 4.34 -6.05
CA ASN A 64 -2.43 3.09 -6.18
C ASN A 64 -1.55 1.92 -6.68
N THR A 65 -0.70 2.17 -7.68
CA THR A 65 0.20 1.14 -8.22
C THR A 65 1.21 0.67 -7.17
N ILE A 66 1.78 1.61 -6.41
CA ILE A 66 2.73 1.32 -5.33
C ILE A 66 2.03 0.57 -4.19
N LEU A 67 0.82 1.00 -3.80
CA LEU A 67 0.01 0.35 -2.76
C LEU A 67 -0.25 -1.13 -3.10
N LEU A 68 -0.67 -1.41 -4.34
CA LEU A 68 -0.90 -2.77 -4.81
C LEU A 68 0.39 -3.58 -4.88
N LEU A 69 1.48 -3.00 -5.41
CA LEU A 69 2.78 -3.67 -5.50
C LEU A 69 3.31 -4.05 -4.11
N SER A 70 3.31 -3.09 -3.16
CA SER A 70 3.70 -3.34 -1.77
C SER A 70 2.81 -4.40 -1.14
N THR A 71 1.50 -4.39 -1.40
CA THR A 71 0.58 -5.40 -0.87
C THR A 71 0.95 -6.81 -1.34
N VAL A 72 1.29 -6.98 -2.62
CA VAL A 72 1.75 -8.29 -3.14
C VAL A 72 3.05 -8.71 -2.47
N VAL A 73 4.03 -7.81 -2.38
CA VAL A 73 5.34 -8.10 -1.76
C VAL A 73 5.16 -8.50 -0.29
N PHE A 74 4.45 -7.72 0.52
CA PHE A 74 4.23 -8.03 1.93
C PHE A 74 3.36 -9.28 2.12
N SER A 75 2.35 -9.48 1.27
CA SER A 75 1.55 -10.71 1.29
C SER A 75 2.42 -11.93 1.08
N VAL A 76 3.36 -11.89 0.12
CA VAL A 76 4.31 -12.99 -0.11
C VAL A 76 5.22 -13.15 1.11
N VAL A 77 5.88 -12.08 1.57
CA VAL A 77 6.83 -12.13 2.70
C VAL A 77 6.20 -12.72 3.96
N TYR A 78 5.00 -12.27 4.35
CA TYR A 78 4.33 -12.77 5.55
C TYR A 78 3.76 -14.18 5.37
N ASN A 79 3.34 -14.58 4.16
CA ASN A 79 2.90 -15.94 3.91
C ASN A 79 4.07 -16.94 3.95
N PHE A 80 5.24 -16.55 3.43
CA PHE A 80 6.46 -17.37 3.54
C PHE A 80 7.00 -17.48 4.98
N ASN A 81 6.78 -16.47 5.84
CA ASN A 81 7.08 -16.58 7.27
C ASN A 81 6.24 -17.65 8.00
N VAL A 82 5.14 -18.13 7.42
CA VAL A 82 4.32 -19.21 8.01
C VAL A 82 4.90 -20.59 7.66
N ILE A 83 5.72 -20.69 6.61
CA ILE A 83 6.23 -21.97 6.06
C ILE A 83 7.59 -22.36 6.68
N LEU A 84 8.30 -21.41 7.32
CA LEU A 84 9.64 -21.60 7.90
C LEU A 84 9.58 -21.62 9.43
#